data_AF-A0A2J4YII7-F1
#
_entry.id   AF-A0A2J4YII7-F1
#
_cell.length_a   1.000
_cell.length_b   1.000
_cell.length_c   1.000
_cell.angle_alpha   90.00
_cell.angle_beta   90.00
_cell.angle_gamma   90.00
#
_symmetry.space_group_name_H-M   'P 1'
#
loop_
_entity.id
_entity.type
_entity.pdbx_description
1 polymer ?
#
loop_
_entity_poly.entity_id
_entity_poly.type
_entity_poly.pdbx_seq_one_letter_code
_entity_poly.pdbx_strand_id
1 'polypeptide(L)'
;SLADAPAHVLSQKAVRTEGKQAPFNFVLPYNQAQIQPNARILLSAAITVNGQLMFITDTVQTVINQGGNRADLVLVPVQQTAVPVANNSAPAAQ
;
A
#
# COMPACT_ATOMS: atom_id res chain seq x y z
N SER A 1 7.29 -2.06 20.20
CA SER A 1 6.65 -1.40 19.05
C SER A 1 6.54 0.07 19.38
N LEU A 2 7.23 0.95 18.67
CA LEU A 2 7.07 2.41 18.82
C LEU A 2 5.93 2.80 17.88
N ALA A 3 4.75 3.10 18.43
CA ALA A 3 3.54 3.35 17.63
C ALA A 3 3.60 4.65 16.81
N ASP A 4 4.64 5.47 16.99
CA ASP A 4 4.81 6.81 16.41
C ASP A 4 6.12 6.98 15.60
N ALA A 5 6.79 5.89 15.21
CA ALA A 5 7.92 6.00 14.29
C ALA A 5 7.41 6.09 12.83
N PRO A 6 7.89 7.05 12.02
CA PRO A 6 7.54 7.08 10.60
C PRO A 6 7.93 5.76 9.93
N ALA A 7 7.01 5.20 9.16
CA ALA A 7 7.25 3.96 8.43
C ALA A 7 8.46 4.14 7.49
N HIS A 8 9.50 3.33 7.70
CA HIS A 8 10.68 3.36 6.84
C HIS A 8 10.46 2.46 5.62
N VAL A 9 10.60 3.03 4.43
CA VAL A 9 10.47 2.29 3.17
C VAL A 9 11.80 1.61 2.85
N LEU A 10 11.83 0.28 2.94
CA LEU A 10 13.01 -0.53 2.61
C LEU A 10 13.23 -0.65 1.09
N SER A 11 12.14 -0.72 0.33
CA SER A 11 12.17 -0.85 -1.12
C SER A 11 10.82 -0.46 -1.71
N GLN A 12 10.84 0.17 -2.88
CA GLN A 12 9.64 0.50 -3.64
C GLN A 12 9.94 0.36 -5.13
N LYS A 13 8.98 -0.20 -5.87
CA LYS A 13 9.04 -0.32 -7.32
C LYS A 13 7.69 0.01 -7.94
N ALA A 14 7.70 0.91 -8.91
CA ALA A 14 6.54 1.20 -9.75
C ALA A 14 6.83 0.74 -11.18
N VAL A 15 5.91 -0.01 -11.78
CA VAL A 15 6.00 -0.45 -13.17
C VAL A 15 4.71 -0.11 -13.89
N ARG A 16 4.83 0.29 -15.16
CA ARG A 16 3.66 0.37 -16.04
C ARG A 16 3.26 -1.05 -16.42
N THR A 17 1.97 -1.34 -16.41
CA THR A 17 1.46 -2.66 -16.79
C THR A 17 1.60 -2.91 -18.30
N GLU A 18 1.71 -1.85 -19.12
CA GLU A 18 1.94 -1.94 -20.58
C GLU A 18 0.95 -2.87 -21.29
N GLY A 19 -0.31 -2.90 -20.83
CA GLY A 19 -1.34 -3.79 -21.37
C GLY A 19 -1.26 -5.25 -20.91
N LYS A 20 -0.23 -5.62 -20.11
CA LYS A 20 -0.16 -6.94 -19.48
C LYS A 20 -1.28 -7.09 -18.45
N GLN A 21 -1.80 -8.30 -18.36
CA GLN A 21 -2.78 -8.69 -17.35
C GLN A 21 -2.09 -9.43 -16.20
N ALA A 22 -2.76 -9.47 -15.06
CA ALA A 22 -2.30 -10.21 -13.89
C ALA A 22 -2.13 -11.72 -14.22
N PRO A 23 -1.23 -12.44 -13.51
CA PRO A 23 -0.41 -11.99 -12.39
C PRO A 23 0.80 -11.13 -12.79
N PHE A 24 1.09 -10.10 -11.98
CA PHE A 24 2.26 -9.24 -12.17
C PHE A 24 3.42 -9.70 -11.29
N ASN A 25 4.49 -10.18 -11.92
CA ASN A 25 5.70 -10.56 -11.20
C ASN A 25 6.51 -9.33 -10.79
N PHE A 26 6.97 -9.31 -9.54
CA PHE A 26 7.79 -8.22 -9.01
C PHE A 26 8.98 -8.76 -8.21
N VAL A 27 10.00 -7.93 -8.10
CA VAL A 27 11.18 -8.15 -7.25
C VAL A 27 11.48 -6.81 -6.58
N LEU A 28 11.60 -6.82 -5.26
CA LEU A 28 11.94 -5.66 -4.44
C LEU A 28 13.29 -5.92 -3.77
N PRO A 29 14.40 -5.42 -4.32
CA PRO A 29 15.69 -5.52 -3.67
C PRO A 29 15.71 -4.61 -2.44
N TYR A 30 16.27 -5.10 -1.33
CA TYR A 30 16.44 -4.35 -0.09
C TYR A 30 17.83 -4.61 0.49
N ASN A 31 18.33 -3.67 1.31
CA ASN A 31 19.60 -3.84 2.00
C ASN A 31 19.38 -4.56 3.34
N GLN A 32 20.03 -5.72 3.54
CA GLN A 32 19.92 -6.48 4.79
C GLN A 32 20.41 -5.71 6.01
N ALA A 33 21.35 -4.78 5.86
CA ALA A 33 21.82 -3.94 6.96
C ALA A 33 20.75 -2.98 7.51
N GLN A 34 19.68 -2.73 6.75
CA GLN A 34 18.55 -1.90 7.18
C GLN A 34 17.48 -2.71 7.96
N ILE A 35 17.62 -4.04 8.01
CA ILE A 35 16.66 -4.92 8.66
C ILE A 35 16.97 -5.01 10.15
N GLN A 36 16.07 -4.44 10.97
CA GLN A 36 16.16 -4.60 12.42
C GLN A 36 15.60 -5.98 12.81
N PRO A 37 16.28 -6.77 13.67
CA PRO A 37 15.89 -8.15 14.01
C PRO A 37 14.47 -8.33 14.54
N ASN A 38 13.85 -7.29 15.11
CA ASN A 38 12.51 -7.34 15.69
C ASN A 38 11.51 -6.37 15.00
N ALA A 39 11.86 -5.84 13.83
CA ALA A 39 10.95 -4.99 13.07
C ALA A 39 9.82 -5.83 12.44
N ARG A 40 8.60 -5.29 12.50
CA ARG A 40 7.47 -5.76 11.69
C ARG A 40 7.57 -5.13 10.31
N ILE A 41 7.86 -5.95 9.30
CA ILE A 41 8.01 -5.48 7.93
C ILE A 41 6.78 -5.89 7.14
N LEU A 42 6.16 -4.91 6.49
CA LEU A 42 4.91 -5.06 5.77
C LEU A 42 5.13 -4.88 4.28
N LEU A 43 4.44 -5.69 3.49
CA LEU A 43 4.38 -5.60 2.04
C LEU A 43 2.96 -5.27 1.60
N SER A 44 2.85 -4.25 0.75
CA SER A 44 1.61 -3.83 0.11
C SER A 44 1.89 -3.42 -1.34
N ALA A 45 0.84 -3.40 -2.14
CA ALA A 45 0.86 -2.95 -3.52
C ALA A 45 -0.43 -2.19 -3.85
N ALA A 46 -0.32 -1.33 -4.86
CA ALA A 46 -1.43 -0.57 -5.40
C ALA A 46 -1.29 -0.48 -6.92
N ILE A 47 -2.42 -0.47 -7.61
CA ILE A 47 -2.50 -0.22 -9.05
C ILE A 47 -3.27 1.07 -9.26
N THR A 48 -2.65 1.98 -10.00
CA THR A 48 -3.27 3.23 -10.43
C THR A 48 -3.55 3.18 -11.93
N VAL A 49 -4.68 3.75 -12.33
CA VAL A 49 -5.05 3.95 -13.74
C VAL A 49 -5.32 5.44 -13.91
N ASN A 50 -4.61 6.09 -14.83
CA ASN A 50 -4.69 7.55 -15.04
C ASN A 50 -4.49 8.38 -13.77
N GLY A 51 -3.62 7.93 -12.86
CA GLY A 51 -3.34 8.59 -11.58
C GLY A 51 -4.38 8.33 -10.49
N GLN A 52 -5.47 7.62 -10.79
CA GLN A 52 -6.47 7.22 -9.80
C GLN A 52 -6.13 5.85 -9.23
N LEU A 53 -6.12 5.73 -7.90
CA LEU A 53 -6.02 4.44 -7.22
C LEU A 53 -7.25 3.60 -7.57
N MET A 54 -7.03 2.46 -8.22
CA MET A 54 -8.09 1.55 -8.65
C MET A 54 -8.08 0.27 -7.83
N PHE A 55 -6.89 -0.26 -7.51
CA PHE A 55 -6.75 -1.47 -6.72
C PHE A 55 -5.71 -1.30 -5.64
N ILE A 56 -5.94 -1.94 -4.49
CA ILE A 56 -5.02 -1.99 -3.36
C ILE A 56 -4.99 -3.40 -2.78
N THR A 57 -3.89 -3.79 -2.15
CA THR A 57 -3.83 -5.07 -1.42
C THR A 57 -4.93 -5.11 -0.35
N ASP A 58 -5.71 -6.20 -0.35
CA ASP A 58 -6.78 -6.41 0.63
C ASP A 58 -6.25 -6.52 2.06
N THR A 59 -5.23 -7.36 2.25
CA THR A 59 -4.56 -7.55 3.55
C THR A 59 -3.05 -7.37 3.39
N VAL A 60 -2.46 -6.45 4.15
CA VAL A 60 -1.01 -6.25 4.19
C VAL A 60 -0.30 -7.53 4.63
N GLN A 61 0.72 -7.93 3.88
CA GLN A 61 1.46 -9.17 4.14
C GLN A 61 2.66 -8.88 5.02
N THR A 62 2.92 -9.73 6.02
CA THR A 62 4.16 -9.64 6.81
C THR A 62 5.23 -10.46 6.12
N VAL A 63 6.37 -9.84 5.83
CA VAL A 63 7.50 -10.45 5.12
C VAL A 63 8.78 -10.18 5.90
N ILE A 64 9.80 -11.03 5.77
CA ILE A 64 11.11 -10.86 6.44
C ILE A 64 10.98 -10.92 7.99
N ASN A 65 12.01 -11.38 8.70
CA ASN A 65 12.05 -11.68 10.15
C ASN A 65 11.05 -12.75 10.63
N GLN A 66 9.75 -12.52 10.40
CA GLN A 66 8.62 -13.37 10.79
C GLN A 66 7.83 -13.91 9.58
N GLY A 67 8.30 -13.63 8.36
CA GLY A 67 7.71 -14.13 7.11
C GLY A 67 8.78 -14.55 6.10
N GLY A 68 8.34 -15.03 4.94
CA GLY A 68 9.23 -15.39 3.82
C GLY A 68 9.73 -14.17 3.03
N ASN A 69 10.58 -14.43 2.03
CA ASN A 69 11.04 -13.44 1.05
C ASN A 69 10.24 -13.47 -0.26
N ARG A 70 9.18 -14.29 -0.32
CA ARG A 70 8.21 -14.39 -1.42
C ARG A 70 6.81 -14.30 -0.82
N ALA A 71 5.96 -13.50 -1.46
CA ALA A 71 4.58 -13.33 -1.08
C ALA A 71 3.75 -13.03 -2.34
N ASP A 72 2.59 -13.66 -2.43
CA ASP A 72 1.58 -13.32 -3.43
C ASP A 72 0.60 -12.31 -2.82
N LEU A 73 0.23 -11.29 -3.59
CA LEU A 73 -0.65 -10.23 -3.15
C LEU A 73 -1.96 -10.29 -3.95
N VAL A 74 -3.07 -10.42 -3.24
CA VAL A 74 -4.40 -10.24 -3.82
C VAL A 74 -4.79 -8.77 -3.67
N LEU A 75 -5.13 -8.15 -4.79
CA LEU A 75 -5.57 -6.76 -4.84
C LEU A 75 -7.06 -6.71 -5.10
N VAL A 76 -7.74 -5.85 -4.37
CA VAL A 76 -9.17 -5.59 -4.48
C VAL A 76 -9.42 -4.18 -5.00
N PRO A 77 -10.52 -3.94 -5.74
CA PRO A 77 -10.91 -2.60 -6.13
C PRO A 77 -11.10 -1.72 -4.89
N VAL A 78 -10.63 -0.48 -4.94
CA VAL A 78 -10.98 0.49 -3.90
C VAL A 78 -12.44 0.90 -4.06
N GLN A 79 -13.21 0.88 -2.97
CA GLN A 79 -14.52 1.51 -2.97
C GLN A 79 -14.29 3.02 -2.92
N GLN A 80 -14.67 3.73 -3.99
CA GLN A 80 -14.68 5.19 -4.00
C GLN A 80 -15.83 5.69 -3.14
N THR A 81 -15.69 5.64 -1.81
CA THR A 81 -16.59 6.37 -0.94
C THR A 81 -16.27 7.84 -1.13
N ALA A 82 -17.13 8.56 -1.85
CA ALA A 82 -17.05 10.02 -1.93
C ALA A 82 -16.98 10.55 -0.50
N VAL A 83 -15.87 11.19 -0.12
CA VAL A 83 -15.77 11.89 1.16
C VAL A 83 -16.87 12.95 1.13
N PRO A 84 -17.88 12.90 2.03
CA PRO A 84 -18.85 13.97 2.09
C PRO A 84 -18.08 15.23 2.49
N VAL A 85 -17.96 16.17 1.55
CA VAL A 85 -17.60 17.54 1.91
C VAL A 85 -18.71 18.06 2.80
N ALA A 86 -18.39 18.29 4.08
CA ALA A 86 -19.32 18.94 5.00
C ALA A 86 -19.54 20.37 4.50
N ASN A 87 -20.59 20.56 3.73
CA ASN A 87 -21.05 21.88 3.32
C ASN A 87 -21.64 22.57 4.56
N ASN A 88 -20.80 23.24 5.34
CA ASN A 88 -21.23 24.14 6.40
C ASN A 88 -21.89 25.39 5.78
N SER A 89 -23.13 25.26 5.35
CA SER A 89 -24.03 26.40 5.13
C SER A 89 -25.18 26.30 6.13
N ALA A 90 -24.93 26.80 7.34
CA ALA A 90 -26.00 27.08 8.30
C ALA A 90 -26.67 28.41 7.89
N PRO A 91 -28.00 28.47 7.73
CA PRO A 91 -28.69 29.74 7.60
C PRO A 91 -28.75 30.42 8.97
N ALA A 92 -28.31 31.68 9.04
CA ALA A 92 -28.61 32.54 10.18
C ALA A 92 -30.12 32.82 10.18
N ALA A 93 -30.83 32.24 11.15
CA ALA A 93 -32.20 32.64 11.45
C ALA A 93 -32.16 33.99 12.19
N GLN A 94 -32.96 34.93 11.68
CA GLN A 94 -33.24 36.24 12.29
C GLN A 94 -34.27 36.11 13.40
#